data_AF-A0A426XLE9-F1
#
_entry.id   AF-A0A426XLE9-F1
#
_cell.length_a   1.000
_cell.length_b   1.000
_cell.length_c   1.000
_cell.angle_alpha   90.00
_cell.angle_beta   90.00
_cell.angle_gamma   90.00
#
_symmetry.space_group_name_H-M   'P 1'
#
loop_
_entity.id
_entity.type
_entity.pdbx_description
1 polymer ?
#
loop_
_entity_poly.entity_id
_entity_poly.type
_entity_poly.pdbx_seq_one_letter_code
_entity_poly.pdbx_strand_id
1 'polypeptide(L)' 'MKITALLVLRTTGAGDSSSSGSSDPVVLANATDVSHFGFFQRTAAKEFILFVGRTVANRTSPGQRQSVQHEGPLPDL' A
#
# COMPACT_ATOMS: atom_id res chain seq x y z
N MET A 1 -5.21 -18.39 -5.48
CA MET A 1 -4.65 -17.18 -4.85
C MET A 1 -4.15 -16.25 -5.94
N LYS A 2 -4.58 -14.99 -5.98
CA LYS A 2 -4.12 -13.99 -6.96
C LYS A 2 -3.41 -12.85 -6.20
N ILE A 3 -2.29 -12.36 -6.73
CA ILE A 3 -1.57 -11.19 -6.21
C ILE A 3 -1.89 -10.02 -7.14
N THR A 4 -2.55 -8.99 -6.63
CA THR A 4 -2.94 -7.80 -7.41
C THR A 4 -1.80 -6.80 -7.56
N ALA A 5 -0.94 -6.66 -6.54
CA ALA A 5 0.20 -5.74 -6.61
C ALA A 5 1.37 -6.19 -5.72
N LEU A 6 2.57 -5.83 -6.16
CA LEU A 6 3.82 -5.87 -5.42
C LEU A 6 4.45 -4.48 -5.48
N LEU A 7 4.68 -3.88 -4.31
CA LEU A 7 5.21 -2.53 -4.17
C LEU A 7 6.50 -2.58 -3.35
N VAL A 8 7.50 -1.82 -3.76
CA VAL A 8 8.68 -1.51 -2.95
C VAL A 8 8.60 -0.03 -2.60
N LEU A 9 8.49 0.27 -1.30
CA LEU A 9 8.42 1.64 -0.82
C LEU A 9 9.60 1.92 0.12
N ARG A 10 10.17 3.11 0.01
CA ARG A 10 11.10 3.66 1.00
C ARG A 10 10.30 4.50 2.00
N THR A 11 10.31 4.08 3.25
CA THR A 11 9.84 4.89 4.37
C THR A 11 11.02 5.69 4.92
N THR A 12 10.82 6.99 5.18
CA THR A 12 11.82 7.76 5.93
C THR A 12 11.59 7.48 7.40
N GLY A 13 12.54 6.80 8.04
CA GLY A 13 12.50 6.57 9.48
C GLY A 13 12.98 7.81 10.23
N ALA A 14 12.57 7.98 11.48
CA ALA A 14 12.94 9.08 12.39
C ALA A 14 14.45 9.22 12.72
N GLY A 15 15.36 8.75 11.86
CA GLY A 15 16.81 8.75 12.03
C GLY A 15 17.60 9.53 10.96
N ASP A 16 16.95 10.08 9.94
CA ASP A 16 17.57 11.06 9.04
C ASP A 16 17.25 12.49 9.50
N SER A 17 18.01 12.95 10.49
CA SER A 17 17.93 14.27 11.13
C SER A 17 18.31 15.42 10.18
N SER A 18 17.63 15.57 9.04
CA SER A 18 17.85 16.68 8.12
C SER A 18 16.68 16.97 7.17
N SER A 19 15.43 16.85 7.61
CA SER A 19 14.32 17.70 7.13
C SER A 19 13.04 17.42 7.90
N SER A 20 12.48 18.47 8.50
CA SER A 20 11.24 18.48 9.27
C SER A 20 10.00 18.07 8.45
N GLY A 21 9.58 16.81 8.58
CA GLY A 21 8.27 16.35 8.13
C GLY A 21 8.24 14.83 7.93
N SER A 22 7.21 14.15 8.43
CA SER A 22 6.95 12.76 8.07
C SER A 22 6.69 12.69 6.57
N SER A 23 7.71 12.41 5.76
CA SER A 23 7.57 12.36 4.31
C SER A 23 6.77 11.13 3.93
N ASP A 24 5.83 11.29 2.98
CA ASP A 24 5.10 10.15 2.45
C ASP A 24 6.05 9.08 1.87
N PRO A 25 5.74 7.79 2.02
CA PRO A 25 6.56 6.71 1.49
C PRO A 25 6.76 6.87 -0.01
N VAL A 26 8.03 6.83 -0.42
CA VAL A 26 8.42 6.97 -1.82
C VAL A 26 8.34 5.61 -2.49
N VAL A 27 7.58 5.51 -3.58
CA VAL A 27 7.48 4.28 -4.38
C VAL A 27 8.76 4.12 -5.19
N LEU A 28 9.51 3.05 -4.93
CA LEU A 28 10.72 2.70 -5.67
C LEU A 28 10.43 1.75 -6.83
N ALA A 29 9.49 0.82 -6.64
CA ALA A 29 9.03 -0.10 -7.67
C ALA A 29 7.56 -0.45 -7.47
N ASN A 30 6.85 -0.64 -8.58
CA ASN A 30 5.44 -1.02 -8.60
C ASN A 30 5.18 -2.01 -9.74
N ALA A 31 4.78 -3.23 -9.39
CA ALA A 31 4.18 -4.19 -10.30
C ALA A 31 2.73 -4.40 -9.89
N THR A 32 1.79 -4.04 -10.78
CA THR A 32 0.35 -4.12 -10.51
C THR A 32 -0.37 -4.82 -11.66
N ASP A 33 -1.16 -5.84 -11.35
CA ASP A 33 -2.09 -6.50 -12.25
C ASP A 33 -3.54 -6.17 -11.83
N VAL A 34 -4.22 -5.36 -12.64
CA VAL A 34 -5.65 -5.03 -12.48
C VAL A 34 -6.50 -5.59 -13.62
N SER A 35 -6.01 -6.60 -14.34
CA SER A 35 -6.72 -7.21 -15.48
C SER A 35 -8.10 -7.75 -15.11
N HIS A 36 -8.23 -8.22 -13.87
CA HIS A 36 -9.44 -8.80 -13.30
C HIS A 36 -10.49 -7.76 -12.85
N PHE A 37 -10.15 -6.47 -12.83
CA PHE A 37 -11.12 -5.39 -12.65
C PHE A 37 -11.75 -4.99 -13.98
N GLY A 38 -13.01 -4.54 -13.94
CA GLY A 38 -13.70 -3.97 -15.10
C GLY A 38 -12.92 -2.78 -15.66
N PHE A 39 -12.91 -2.59 -16.98
CA PHE A 39 -12.05 -1.60 -17.65
C PHE A 39 -12.09 -0.21 -17.01
N PHE A 40 -13.29 0.29 -16.69
CA PHE A 40 -13.49 1.60 -16.06
C PHE A 40 -13.08 1.67 -14.58
N GLN A 41 -12.94 0.54 -13.90
CA GLN A 41 -12.51 0.47 -12.49
C GLN A 41 -10.98 0.42 -12.36
N ARG A 42 -10.25 0.08 -13.42
CA ARG A 42 -8.80 -0.18 -13.37
C ARG A 42 -7.99 1.04 -12.91
N THR A 43 -8.38 2.25 -13.32
CA THR A 43 -7.71 3.48 -12.88
C THR A 43 -7.89 3.67 -11.38
N ALA A 44 -9.12 3.60 -10.89
CA ALA A 44 -9.42 3.70 -9.45
C ALA A 44 -8.72 2.59 -8.64
N ALA A 45 -8.67 1.36 -9.15
CA ALA A 45 -7.98 0.25 -8.49
C ALA A 45 -6.47 0.51 -8.34
N LYS A 46 -5.80 1.03 -9.39
CA LYS A 46 -4.37 1.40 -9.32
C LYS A 46 -4.11 2.50 -8.29
N GLU A 47 -4.97 3.51 -8.24
CA GLU A 47 -4.87 4.59 -7.25
C GLU A 47 -5.08 4.06 -5.82
N PHE A 48 -6.08 3.20 -5.63
CA PHE A 48 -6.35 2.58 -4.34
C PHE A 48 -5.18 1.71 -3.86
N ILE A 49 -4.56 0.92 -4.74
CA ILE A 49 -3.38 0.11 -4.43
C ILE A 49 -2.23 0.99 -3.91
N LEU A 50 -1.97 2.13 -4.54
CA LEU A 50 -0.93 3.06 -4.09
C LEU A 50 -1.29 3.72 -2.76
N PHE A 51 -2.55 4.12 -2.57
CA PHE A 51 -3.05 4.69 -1.33
C PHE A 51 -2.88 3.71 -0.14
N VAL A 52 -3.31 2.46 -0.31
CA VAL A 52 -3.17 1.42 0.72
C VAL A 52 -1.69 1.12 0.96
N GLY A 53 -0.88 0.98 -0.09
CA GLY A 53 0.56 0.73 0.04
C GLY A 53 1.27 1.78 0.88
N ARG A 54 1.00 3.08 0.63
CA ARG A 54 1.53 4.19 1.44
C ARG A 54 1.01 4.17 2.87
N THR A 55 -0.28 3.91 3.05
CA THR A 55 -0.90 3.86 4.38
C THR A 55 -0.28 2.76 5.23
N VAL A 56 -0.15 1.54 4.68
CA VAL A 56 0.45 0.39 5.39
C VAL A 56 1.93 0.65 5.68
N ALA A 57 2.68 1.20 4.72
CA ALA A 57 4.08 1.55 4.92
C ALA A 57 4.27 2.56 6.06
N ASN A 58 3.42 3.59 6.16
CA ASN A 58 3.45 4.57 7.26
C ASN A 58 3.07 4.00 8.63
N ARG A 59 2.23 2.96 8.68
CA ARG A 59 1.75 2.35 9.92
C ARG A 59 2.57 1.13 10.38
N THR A 60 3.58 0.74 9.59
CA THR A 60 4.46 -0.38 9.91
C THR A 60 5.82 0.15 10.39
N SER A 61 6.13 -0.06 11.67
CA SER A 61 7.42 0.32 12.24
C SER A 61 8.58 -0.45 11.58
N PRO A 62 9.80 0.11 11.52
CA PRO A 62 10.97 -0.61 11.03
C PRO A 62 11.17 -1.95 11.75
N GLY A 63 11.47 -3.01 10.98
CA GLY A 63 11.64 -4.36 11.51
C GLY A 63 10.34 -5.10 11.85
N GLN A 64 9.18 -4.45 11.72
CA GLN A 64 7.88 -5.08 11.91
C GLN A 64 7.31 -5.62 10.59
N ARG A 65 6.58 -6.73 10.68
CA ARG A 65 5.71 -7.23 9.61
C ARG A 65 4.26 -7.12 10.06
N GLN A 66 3.40 -6.61 9.18
CA GLN A 66 1.96 -6.51 9.42
C GLN A 66 1.19 -7.17 8.27
N SER A 67 0.02 -7.72 8.59
CA SER A 67 -0.98 -8.17 7.62
C SER A 67 -2.25 -7.38 7.88
N VAL A 68 -2.77 -6.71 6.85
CA VAL A 68 -3.95 -5.84 6.96
C VAL A 68 -5.06 -6.42 6.09
N GLN A 69 -6.28 -6.51 6.64
CA GLN A 69 -7.46 -6.96 5.93
C GLN A 69 -8.44 -5.79 5.75
N HIS A 70 -8.90 -5.57 4.52
CA HIS A 70 -9.88 -4.54 4.18
C HIS A 70 -11.15 -5.23 3.68
N GLU A 71 -12.25 -4.99 4.40
CA GLU A 71 -13.52 -5.73 4.38
C GLU A 71 -13.41 -7.22 4.74
N GLY A 72 -14.19 -7.62 5.75
CA GLY A 72 -14.45 -9.02 6.07
C GLY A 72 -15.76 -9.46 5.41
N PRO A 73 -16.00 -10.78 5.26
CA PRO A 73 -17.34 -11.26 4.96
C PRO A 73 -18.32 -10.68 5.99
N LEU A 74 -19.47 -10.23 5.52
CA LEU A 74 -20.63 -9.93 6.37
C LEU A 74 -20.78 -11.08 7.39
N PRO A 75 -20.89 -10.82 8.70
CA PRO A 75 -21.35 -11.86 9.60
C PRO A 75 -22.73 -12.28 9.12
N ASP A 76 -22.89 -13.58 8.82
CA ASP A 76 -24.09 -14.17 8.25
C ASP A 76 -25.37 -13.64 8.93
N LEU A 77 -26.12 -12.82 8.18
CA LEU A 77 -27.54 -12.54 8.38
C LEU A 77 -28.28 -12.95 7.12
#